data_AF-A0A815T8F1-F1
#
_entry.id   AF-A0A815T8F1-F1
#
_cell.length_a   1.000
_cell.length_b   1.000
_cell.length_c   1.000
_cell.angle_alpha   90.00
_cell.angle_beta   90.00
_cell.angle_gamma   90.00
#
_symmetry.space_group_name_H-M   'P 1'
#
loop_
_entity.id
_entity.type
_entity.pdbx_description
1 polymer ?
#
loop_
_entity_poly.entity_id
_entity_poly.type
_entity_poly.pdbx_seq_one_letter_code
_entity_poly.pdbx_strand_id
1 'polypeptide(L)'
;FVHASDLEANTQKEDPVKYHEAWQLLCSAHGILIPGGFGSRGIEGKISAIEWARTQLKPFLGICLGLQCAVIEFARHALNYKGANSAEFGKSDYSVIVEMPEHNPEKLYGNVKSVDERHRHRYEVNPEFVAELEQHGMKFVGRSEDNERMEIMELENHPYFVGVQYHPEYISRPLKPSAPYLGLIWAACDELKNVLENLSKHEQSQSEKCNAPDIVNPPLFQEKSVANNHS
;
A
#
# COMPACT_ATOMS: atom_id res chain seq x y z
N PHE A 1 17.68 -8.03 -9.85
CA PHE A 1 16.48 -7.58 -10.59
C PHE A 1 15.98 -8.76 -11.40
N VAL A 2 14.66 -8.95 -11.49
CA VAL A 2 14.04 -10.03 -12.25
C VAL A 2 13.09 -9.40 -13.25
N HIS A 3 13.22 -9.73 -14.54
CA HIS A 3 12.27 -9.26 -15.55
C HIS A 3 10.97 -10.06 -15.44
N ALA A 4 9.83 -9.39 -15.35
CA ALA A 4 8.55 -10.08 -15.18
C ALA A 4 8.22 -11.01 -16.35
N SER A 5 8.58 -10.65 -17.59
CA SER A 5 8.41 -11.53 -18.76
C SER A 5 9.13 -12.87 -18.59
N ASP A 6 10.27 -12.88 -17.90
CA ASP A 6 11.07 -14.09 -17.73
C ASP A 6 10.42 -15.08 -16.76
N LEU A 7 9.40 -14.65 -16.01
CA LEU A 7 8.59 -15.50 -15.14
C LEU A 7 7.38 -16.11 -15.86
N GLU A 8 7.13 -15.76 -17.12
CA GLU A 8 5.96 -16.21 -17.88
C GLU A 8 6.15 -17.60 -18.49
N ALA A 9 5.05 -18.34 -18.65
CA ALA A 9 5.04 -19.67 -19.26
C ALA A 9 5.56 -19.69 -20.71
N ASN A 10 5.49 -18.57 -21.43
CA ASN A 10 6.07 -18.45 -22.76
C ASN A 10 7.61 -18.50 -22.71
N THR A 11 8.24 -17.78 -21.78
CA THR A 11 9.70 -17.85 -21.61
C THR A 11 10.16 -19.23 -21.16
N GLN A 12 9.39 -19.94 -20.35
CA GLN A 12 9.70 -21.34 -20.02
C GLN A 12 9.82 -22.23 -21.27
N LYS A 13 9.01 -21.98 -22.30
CA LYS A 13 9.01 -22.75 -23.55
C LYS A 13 10.11 -22.29 -24.51
N GLU A 14 10.32 -20.98 -24.61
CA GLU A 14 11.25 -20.38 -25.59
C GLU A 14 12.70 -20.35 -25.09
N ASP A 15 12.90 -20.04 -23.80
CA ASP A 15 14.21 -19.92 -23.14
C ASP A 15 14.12 -20.40 -21.68
N PRO A 16 14.14 -21.73 -21.45
CA PRO A 16 13.99 -22.32 -20.12
C PRO A 16 15.13 -21.94 -19.17
N VAL A 17 16.34 -21.65 -19.68
CA VAL A 17 17.47 -21.25 -18.84
C VAL A 17 17.15 -19.92 -18.18
N LYS A 18 16.75 -18.93 -18.98
CA LYS A 18 16.38 -17.61 -18.49
C LYS A 18 15.21 -17.66 -17.51
N TYR A 19 14.21 -18.49 -17.81
CA TYR A 19 13.06 -18.70 -16.93
C TYR A 19 13.48 -19.24 -15.55
N HIS A 20 14.30 -20.30 -15.53
CA HIS A 20 14.71 -20.92 -14.28
C HIS A 20 15.67 -20.03 -13.46
N GLU A 21 16.55 -19.26 -14.11
CA GLU A 21 17.38 -18.25 -13.43
C GLU A 21 16.53 -17.16 -12.77
N ALA A 22 15.51 -16.65 -13.47
CA ALA A 22 14.58 -15.66 -12.94
C ALA A 22 13.82 -16.19 -11.70
N TRP A 23 13.29 -17.41 -11.78
CA TRP A 23 12.61 -18.05 -10.66
C TRP A 23 13.55 -18.37 -9.50
N GLN A 24 14.78 -18.81 -9.76
CA GLN A 24 15.77 -19.05 -8.71
C GLN A 24 16.06 -17.77 -7.91
N LEU A 25 16.27 -16.65 -8.60
CA LEU A 25 16.48 -15.35 -7.95
C LEU A 25 15.26 -14.94 -7.11
N LEU A 26 14.05 -15.08 -7.66
CA LEU A 26 12.81 -14.77 -6.95
C LEU A 26 12.64 -15.61 -5.68
N CYS A 27 12.81 -16.94 -5.79
CA CYS A 27 12.65 -17.86 -4.66
C CYS A 27 13.67 -17.62 -3.54
N SER A 28 14.88 -17.22 -3.90
CA SER A 28 15.94 -16.90 -2.93
C SER A 28 15.78 -15.55 -2.24
N ALA A 29 14.86 -14.69 -2.69
CA ALA A 29 14.66 -13.38 -2.12
C ALA A 29 13.98 -13.43 -0.73
N HIS A 30 14.32 -12.45 0.12
CA HIS A 30 13.71 -12.25 1.44
C HIS A 30 12.55 -11.24 1.40
N GLY A 31 12.41 -10.50 0.30
CA GLY A 31 11.30 -9.58 0.07
C GLY A 31 11.12 -9.32 -1.42
N ILE A 32 9.89 -9.07 -1.83
CA ILE A 32 9.48 -8.88 -3.22
C ILE A 32 8.85 -7.49 -3.36
N LEU A 33 9.37 -6.68 -4.28
CA LEU A 33 8.83 -5.37 -4.63
C LEU A 33 8.35 -5.43 -6.08
N ILE A 34 7.08 -5.10 -6.31
CA ILE A 34 6.55 -4.91 -7.66
C ILE A 34 6.20 -3.42 -7.85
N PRO A 35 6.99 -2.68 -8.65
CA PRO A 35 6.77 -1.26 -8.86
C PRO A 35 5.60 -1.02 -9.82
N GLY A 36 5.26 0.26 -9.97
CA GLY A 36 4.34 0.72 -11.01
C GLY A 36 4.81 0.34 -12.42
N GLY A 37 3.88 0.37 -13.37
CA GLY A 37 4.15 0.09 -14.77
C GLY A 37 2.94 0.44 -15.62
N PHE A 38 3.05 0.19 -16.93
CA PHE A 38 1.97 0.48 -17.88
C PHE A 38 1.92 -0.59 -18.97
N GLY A 39 0.70 -0.88 -19.44
CA GLY A 39 0.45 -1.86 -20.49
C GLY A 39 0.53 -3.31 -20.02
N SER A 40 0.21 -4.22 -20.93
CA SER A 40 -0.03 -5.64 -20.62
C SER A 40 1.23 -6.51 -20.50
N ARG A 41 2.41 -5.99 -20.84
CA ARG A 41 3.65 -6.79 -20.88
C ARG A 41 4.12 -7.15 -19.48
N GLY A 42 4.39 -8.43 -19.23
CA GLY A 42 4.89 -8.89 -17.94
C GLY A 42 3.82 -9.01 -16.85
N ILE A 43 2.54 -8.79 -17.16
CA ILE A 43 1.46 -8.82 -16.15
C ILE A 43 1.32 -10.22 -15.55
N GLU A 44 1.29 -11.27 -16.38
CA GLU A 44 1.13 -12.64 -15.90
C GLU A 44 2.36 -13.10 -15.09
N GLY A 45 3.57 -12.64 -15.45
CA GLY A 45 4.77 -12.87 -14.65
C GLY A 45 4.73 -12.16 -13.30
N LYS A 46 4.21 -10.93 -13.24
CA LYS A 46 3.99 -10.22 -11.96
C LYS A 46 2.96 -10.95 -11.10
N ILE A 47 1.82 -11.35 -11.67
CA ILE A 47 0.78 -12.11 -10.96
C ILE A 47 1.36 -13.41 -10.38
N SER A 48 2.17 -14.13 -11.17
CA SER A 48 2.86 -15.35 -10.70
C SER A 48 3.82 -15.08 -9.54
N ALA A 49 4.57 -13.96 -9.59
CA ALA A 49 5.45 -13.56 -8.50
C ALA A 49 4.69 -13.19 -7.22
N ILE A 50 3.51 -12.57 -7.36
CA ILE A 50 2.65 -12.20 -6.22
C ILE A 50 2.03 -13.44 -5.58
N GLU A 51 1.54 -14.38 -6.39
CA GLU A 51 1.02 -15.66 -5.91
C GLU A 51 2.10 -16.41 -5.12
N TRP A 52 3.32 -16.46 -5.66
CA TRP A 52 4.46 -17.04 -4.96
C TRP A 52 4.74 -16.32 -3.64
N ALA A 53 4.75 -14.98 -3.65
CA ALA A 53 4.98 -14.21 -2.43
C ALA A 53 3.93 -14.52 -1.35
N ARG A 54 2.65 -14.50 -1.73
CA ARG A 54 1.50 -14.75 -0.85
C ARG A 54 1.51 -16.16 -0.27
N THR A 55 1.74 -17.16 -1.11
CA THR A 55 1.67 -18.58 -0.70
C THR A 55 2.89 -19.04 0.09
N GLN A 56 4.05 -18.41 -0.11
CA GLN A 56 5.28 -18.70 0.63
C GLN A 56 5.52 -17.76 1.81
N LEU A 57 4.56 -16.89 2.14
CA LEU A 57 4.64 -15.90 3.21
C LEU A 57 5.86 -14.97 3.08
N LYS A 58 6.26 -14.65 1.85
CA LYS A 58 7.41 -13.79 1.57
C LYS A 58 6.97 -12.33 1.62
N PRO A 59 7.65 -11.47 2.41
CA PRO A 59 7.37 -10.04 2.47
C PRO A 59 7.18 -9.41 1.08
N PHE A 60 6.07 -8.71 0.88
CA PHE A 60 5.66 -8.16 -0.41
C PHE A 60 5.25 -6.70 -0.29
N LEU A 61 5.72 -5.88 -1.25
CA LEU A 61 5.25 -4.52 -1.48
C LEU A 61 4.86 -4.32 -2.96
N GLY A 62 3.59 -4.06 -3.20
CA GLY A 62 3.06 -3.65 -4.51
C GLY A 62 2.87 -2.14 -4.57
N ILE A 63 3.32 -1.51 -5.66
CA ILE A 63 3.19 -0.06 -5.86
C ILE A 63 2.42 0.21 -7.15
N CYS A 64 1.35 1.01 -7.07
CA CYS A 64 0.48 1.36 -8.19
C CYS A 64 0.01 0.08 -8.90
N LEU A 65 0.52 -0.21 -10.12
CA LEU A 65 0.25 -1.47 -10.82
C LEU A 65 0.54 -2.72 -9.98
N GLY A 66 1.49 -2.67 -9.04
CA GLY A 66 1.76 -3.78 -8.11
C GLY A 66 0.58 -4.10 -7.19
N LEU A 67 -0.13 -3.08 -6.66
CA LEU A 67 -1.37 -3.25 -5.90
C LEU A 67 -2.44 -3.87 -6.79
N GLN A 68 -2.63 -3.30 -8.00
CA GLN A 68 -3.64 -3.78 -8.94
C GLN A 68 -3.43 -5.26 -9.31
N CYS A 69 -2.17 -5.66 -9.58
CA CYS A 69 -1.84 -7.06 -9.86
C CYS A 69 -2.08 -7.96 -8.65
N ALA A 70 -1.93 -7.47 -7.42
CA ALA A 70 -2.19 -8.25 -6.21
C ALA A 70 -3.68 -8.51 -6.01
N VAL A 71 -4.53 -7.51 -6.27
CA VAL A 71 -5.99 -7.68 -6.26
C VAL A 71 -6.41 -8.69 -7.33
N ILE A 72 -5.85 -8.61 -8.55
CA ILE A 72 -6.11 -9.57 -9.62
C ILE A 72 -5.69 -10.99 -9.21
N GLU A 73 -4.47 -11.16 -8.70
CA GLU A 73 -3.96 -12.45 -8.23
C GLU A 73 -4.88 -13.06 -7.16
N PHE A 74 -5.23 -12.28 -6.15
CA PHE A 74 -6.06 -12.74 -5.05
C PHE A 74 -7.47 -13.13 -5.52
N ALA A 75 -8.08 -12.34 -6.39
CA ALA A 75 -9.37 -12.70 -6.98
C ALA A 75 -9.30 -14.02 -7.77
N ARG A 76 -8.24 -14.21 -8.58
CA ARG A 76 -8.07 -15.43 -9.40
C ARG A 76 -7.84 -16.69 -8.56
N HIS A 77 -7.02 -16.59 -7.52
CA HIS A 77 -6.49 -17.74 -6.82
C HIS A 77 -7.08 -17.97 -5.43
N ALA A 78 -7.38 -16.91 -4.67
CA ALA A 78 -8.02 -17.04 -3.35
C ALA A 78 -9.55 -17.09 -3.45
N LEU A 79 -10.16 -16.28 -4.32
CA LEU A 79 -11.63 -16.25 -4.51
C LEU A 79 -12.13 -17.15 -5.65
N ASN A 80 -11.21 -17.76 -6.40
CA ASN A 80 -11.52 -18.61 -7.56
C ASN A 80 -12.29 -17.89 -8.70
N TYR A 81 -12.19 -16.57 -8.79
CA TYR A 81 -12.70 -15.78 -9.93
C TYR A 81 -11.79 -15.94 -11.14
N LYS A 82 -11.90 -17.10 -11.79
CA LYS A 82 -11.12 -17.43 -12.98
C LYS A 82 -11.37 -16.37 -14.05
N GLY A 83 -10.28 -15.79 -14.56
CA GLY A 83 -10.33 -14.73 -15.54
C GLY A 83 -10.47 -13.32 -14.97
N ALA A 84 -10.48 -13.12 -13.65
CA ALA A 84 -10.45 -11.79 -13.05
C ALA A 84 -9.29 -10.96 -13.61
N ASN A 85 -9.55 -9.72 -14.00
CA ASN A 85 -8.57 -8.89 -14.67
C ASN A 85 -8.87 -7.40 -14.51
N SER A 86 -7.95 -6.58 -15.03
CA SER A 86 -8.18 -5.15 -15.23
C SER A 86 -8.91 -4.88 -16.53
N ALA A 87 -9.82 -3.91 -16.49
CA ALA A 87 -10.45 -3.33 -17.67
C ALA A 87 -9.42 -2.74 -18.67
N GLU A 88 -8.20 -2.41 -18.21
CA GLU A 88 -7.09 -2.00 -19.09
C GLU A 88 -6.71 -3.08 -20.11
N PHE A 89 -6.79 -4.35 -19.72
CA PHE A 89 -6.25 -5.48 -20.50
C PHE A 89 -7.31 -6.23 -21.31
N GLY A 90 -8.55 -5.74 -21.29
CA GLY A 90 -9.66 -6.28 -22.09
C GLY A 90 -10.88 -6.66 -21.26
N LYS A 91 -11.84 -7.33 -21.91
CA LYS A 91 -13.08 -7.77 -21.27
C LYS A 91 -12.82 -8.92 -20.31
N SER A 92 -13.34 -8.82 -19.09
CA SER A 92 -13.37 -9.88 -18.09
C SER A 92 -14.77 -9.97 -17.49
N ASP A 93 -15.19 -11.19 -17.13
CA ASP A 93 -16.41 -11.41 -16.35
C ASP A 93 -16.24 -10.89 -14.90
N TYR A 94 -14.99 -10.71 -14.45
CA TYR A 94 -14.62 -10.18 -13.14
C TYR A 94 -13.61 -9.03 -13.31
N SER A 95 -14.11 -7.87 -13.72
CA SER A 95 -13.30 -6.64 -13.81
C SER A 95 -13.05 -6.07 -12.41
N VAL A 96 -12.06 -6.63 -11.71
CA VAL A 96 -11.70 -6.25 -10.33
C VAL A 96 -10.90 -4.94 -10.27
N ILE A 97 -10.33 -4.52 -11.40
CA ILE A 97 -9.71 -3.22 -11.59
C ILE A 97 -10.46 -2.50 -12.74
N VAL A 98 -10.92 -1.28 -12.50
CA VAL A 98 -11.75 -0.49 -13.43
C VAL A 98 -11.21 0.92 -13.57
N GLU A 99 -11.47 1.55 -14.72
CA GLU A 99 -11.12 2.96 -14.91
C GLU A 99 -12.06 3.84 -14.08
N MET A 100 -11.50 4.63 -13.16
CA MET A 100 -12.25 5.60 -12.36
C MET A 100 -11.63 6.97 -12.59
N PRO A 101 -12.13 7.74 -13.59
CA PRO A 101 -11.62 9.09 -13.83
C PRO A 101 -11.80 9.96 -12.59
N GLU A 102 -10.85 10.86 -12.33
CA GLU A 102 -10.99 11.86 -11.26
C GLU A 102 -12.24 12.72 -11.49
N HIS A 103 -12.98 12.95 -10.41
CA HIS A 103 -13.99 13.99 -10.38
C HIS A 103 -13.31 15.32 -10.69
N ASN A 104 -13.67 15.88 -11.85
CA ASN A 104 -13.08 17.04 -12.50
C ASN A 104 -12.61 18.12 -11.49
N PRO A 105 -11.30 18.33 -11.26
CA PRO A 105 -10.80 19.29 -10.28
C PRO A 105 -11.14 20.75 -10.63
N GLU A 106 -11.64 21.00 -11.85
CA GLU A 106 -12.07 22.31 -12.34
C GLU A 106 -13.23 22.93 -11.55
N LYS A 107 -14.05 22.13 -10.84
CA LYS A 107 -15.24 22.66 -10.12
C LYS A 107 -15.00 23.04 -8.66
N LEU A 108 -13.93 22.56 -8.01
CA LEU A 108 -13.68 22.85 -6.59
C LEU A 108 -12.60 23.91 -6.34
N TYR A 109 -11.66 24.10 -7.27
CA TYR A 109 -10.56 25.05 -7.09
C TYR A 109 -10.61 26.15 -8.13
N GLY A 110 -11.37 27.22 -7.84
CA GLY A 110 -11.52 28.39 -8.71
C GLY A 110 -10.19 28.91 -9.26
N ASN A 111 -9.83 28.47 -10.47
CA ASN A 111 -8.59 28.81 -11.18
C ASN A 111 -7.27 28.47 -10.45
N VAL A 112 -7.23 27.42 -9.63
CA VAL A 112 -5.94 26.87 -9.14
C VAL A 112 -5.62 25.58 -9.88
N LYS A 113 -4.47 25.54 -10.57
CA LYS A 113 -4.15 24.53 -11.59
C LYS A 113 -3.81 23.11 -11.10
N SER A 114 -3.71 22.86 -9.78
CA SER A 114 -3.59 21.50 -9.18
C SER A 114 -3.24 21.60 -7.68
N VAL A 115 -3.81 20.74 -6.84
CA VAL A 115 -3.26 20.38 -5.52
C VAL A 115 -2.49 19.07 -5.71
N ASP A 116 -1.22 19.03 -5.28
CA ASP A 116 -0.19 18.06 -5.67
C ASP A 116 -0.28 16.77 -4.84
N GLU A 117 -1.24 15.90 -5.13
CA GLU A 117 -1.09 14.46 -4.90
C GLU A 117 -0.85 13.78 -6.26
N ARG A 118 0.37 13.25 -6.46
CA ARG A 118 0.84 12.76 -7.76
C ARG A 118 0.37 11.33 -8.02
N HIS A 119 -0.94 11.15 -8.13
CA HIS A 119 -1.56 9.90 -8.51
C HIS A 119 -1.41 9.79 -10.04
N ARG A 120 -0.54 8.89 -10.51
CA ARG A 120 -0.22 8.69 -11.94
C ARG A 120 -0.82 7.39 -12.46
N HIS A 121 -2.06 7.12 -12.08
CA HIS A 121 -2.88 5.98 -12.51
C HIS A 121 -4.29 6.46 -12.87
N ARG A 122 -4.98 5.69 -13.71
CA ARG A 122 -6.40 5.90 -14.08
C ARG A 122 -7.30 4.77 -13.60
N TYR A 123 -6.70 3.68 -13.16
CA TYR A 123 -7.37 2.42 -12.86
C TYR A 123 -7.33 2.19 -11.36
N GLU A 124 -8.49 1.90 -10.79
CA GLU A 124 -8.70 1.70 -9.36
C GLU A 124 -9.32 0.33 -9.10
N VAL A 125 -9.29 -0.09 -7.83
CA VAL A 125 -10.01 -1.28 -7.39
C VAL A 125 -11.50 -1.05 -7.57
N ASN A 126 -12.19 -1.99 -8.23
CA ASN A 126 -13.63 -1.90 -8.42
C ASN A 126 -14.36 -2.01 -7.07
N PRO A 127 -15.10 -0.97 -6.63
CA PRO A 127 -15.81 -0.97 -5.35
C PRO A 127 -16.77 -2.15 -5.16
N GLU A 128 -17.32 -2.70 -6.25
CA GLU A 128 -18.24 -3.84 -6.21
C GLU A 128 -17.59 -5.12 -5.63
N PHE A 129 -16.26 -5.25 -5.74
CA PHE A 129 -15.52 -6.41 -5.26
C PHE A 129 -14.90 -6.20 -3.87
N VAL A 130 -14.88 -4.97 -3.36
CA VAL A 130 -14.18 -4.62 -2.12
C VAL A 130 -14.71 -5.40 -0.92
N ALA A 131 -16.02 -5.47 -0.75
CA ALA A 131 -16.63 -6.18 0.37
C ALA A 131 -16.23 -7.68 0.39
N GLU A 132 -16.22 -8.32 -0.78
CA GLU A 132 -15.85 -9.73 -0.94
C GLU A 132 -14.36 -9.95 -0.65
N LEU A 133 -13.48 -9.07 -1.13
CA LEU A 133 -12.05 -9.10 -0.88
C LEU A 133 -11.75 -8.94 0.63
N GLU A 134 -12.40 -7.97 1.27
CA GLU A 134 -12.24 -7.72 2.71
C GLU A 134 -12.75 -8.89 3.55
N GLN A 135 -13.84 -9.53 3.16
CA GLN A 135 -14.37 -10.72 3.85
C GLN A 135 -13.36 -11.89 3.85
N HIS A 136 -12.50 -11.97 2.85
CA HIS A 136 -11.48 -13.02 2.71
C HIS A 136 -10.08 -12.60 3.20
N GLY A 137 -9.97 -11.45 3.86
CA GLY A 137 -8.75 -11.02 4.54
C GLY A 137 -7.90 -10.02 3.77
N MET A 138 -8.26 -9.64 2.53
CA MET A 138 -7.62 -8.53 1.82
C MET A 138 -8.26 -7.21 2.27
N LYS A 139 -7.66 -6.54 3.24
CA LYS A 139 -8.20 -5.31 3.86
C LYS A 139 -7.74 -4.06 3.13
N PHE A 140 -8.64 -3.10 2.94
CA PHE A 140 -8.31 -1.78 2.42
C PHE A 140 -8.28 -0.75 3.54
N VAL A 141 -7.09 -0.60 4.13
CA VAL A 141 -6.84 0.20 5.34
C VAL A 141 -6.62 1.69 5.06
N GLY A 142 -6.33 2.04 3.81
CA GLY A 142 -6.23 3.42 3.35
C GLY A 142 -7.20 3.66 2.20
N ARG A 143 -7.99 4.73 2.29
CA ARG A 143 -9.00 5.11 1.30
C ARG A 143 -8.89 6.61 0.99
N SER A 144 -9.39 7.02 -0.16
CA SER A 144 -9.55 8.44 -0.51
C SER A 144 -10.54 9.15 0.43
N GLU A 145 -10.55 10.48 0.43
CA GLU A 145 -11.41 11.29 1.30
C GLU A 145 -12.92 11.00 1.10
N ASP A 146 -13.32 10.71 -0.14
CA ASP A 146 -14.68 10.33 -0.51
C ASP A 146 -15.01 8.84 -0.24
N ASN A 147 -14.04 8.07 0.26
CA ASN A 147 -14.11 6.61 0.46
C ASN A 147 -14.39 5.79 -0.81
N GLU A 148 -14.28 6.38 -1.99
CA GLU A 148 -14.54 5.67 -3.26
C GLU A 148 -13.33 4.86 -3.73
N ARG A 149 -12.11 5.29 -3.40
CA ARG A 149 -10.86 4.69 -3.89
C ARG A 149 -10.09 4.02 -2.77
N MET A 150 -9.52 2.88 -3.10
CA MET A 150 -8.72 2.07 -2.18
C MET A 150 -7.24 2.34 -2.42
N GLU A 151 -6.63 3.08 -1.49
CA GLU A 151 -5.26 3.60 -1.63
C GLU A 151 -4.20 2.68 -1.02
N ILE A 152 -4.56 1.97 0.05
CA ILE A 152 -3.65 1.05 0.76
C ILE A 152 -4.38 -0.24 1.06
N MET A 153 -3.76 -1.36 0.68
CA MET A 153 -4.24 -2.70 1.01
C MET A 153 -3.23 -3.47 1.85
N GLU A 154 -3.75 -4.30 2.74
CA GLU A 154 -2.97 -5.26 3.55
C GLU A 154 -3.65 -6.63 3.53
N LEU A 155 -2.87 -7.71 3.56
CA LEU A 155 -3.41 -9.06 3.65
C LEU A 155 -3.28 -9.62 5.07
N GLU A 156 -4.40 -10.06 5.63
CA GLU A 156 -4.43 -10.76 6.91
C GLU A 156 -3.62 -12.06 6.88
N ASN A 157 -3.09 -12.45 8.04
CA ASN A 157 -2.31 -13.68 8.23
C ASN A 157 -1.03 -13.78 7.39
N HIS A 158 -0.52 -12.66 6.87
CA HIS A 158 0.75 -12.59 6.16
C HIS A 158 1.74 -11.66 6.91
N PRO A 159 3.04 -12.01 7.05
CA PRO A 159 3.99 -11.22 7.85
C PRO A 159 4.15 -9.78 7.36
N TYR A 160 4.16 -9.58 6.04
CA TYR A 160 4.10 -8.26 5.42
C TYR A 160 3.62 -8.41 3.97
N PHE A 161 2.38 -8.04 3.68
CA PHE A 161 1.86 -8.03 2.30
C PHE A 161 1.05 -6.76 2.13
N VAL A 162 1.71 -5.76 1.56
CA VAL A 162 1.17 -4.40 1.46
C VAL A 162 1.13 -3.98 0.00
N GLY A 163 0.03 -3.38 -0.40
CA GLY A 163 -0.09 -2.68 -1.67
C GLY A 163 -0.40 -1.21 -1.42
N VAL A 164 0.25 -0.32 -2.16
CA VAL A 164 -0.08 1.11 -2.18
C VAL A 164 -0.36 1.57 -3.59
N GLN A 165 -1.37 2.41 -3.76
CA GLN A 165 -1.76 2.94 -5.06
C GLN A 165 -0.90 4.15 -5.45
N TYR A 166 -0.61 5.03 -4.48
CA TYR A 166 0.32 6.14 -4.63
C TYR A 166 1.78 5.68 -4.82
N HIS A 167 2.66 6.62 -5.19
CA HIS A 167 4.09 6.37 -5.41
C HIS A 167 4.94 6.80 -4.20
N PRO A 168 5.24 5.88 -3.26
CA PRO A 168 6.01 6.20 -2.04
C PRO A 168 7.45 6.66 -2.33
N GLU A 169 7.98 6.40 -3.53
CA GLU A 169 9.32 6.82 -3.94
C GLU A 169 9.47 8.34 -3.95
N TYR A 170 8.43 9.07 -4.35
CA TYR A 170 8.50 10.52 -4.51
C TYR A 170 8.40 11.28 -3.19
N ILE A 171 7.83 10.65 -2.17
CA ILE A 171 7.67 11.23 -0.82
C ILE A 171 8.77 10.77 0.15
N SER A 172 9.52 9.71 -0.19
CA SER A 172 10.65 9.25 0.60
C SER A 172 11.77 10.30 0.64
N ARG A 173 12.41 10.48 1.82
CA ARG A 173 13.53 11.40 2.03
C ARG A 173 14.64 10.67 2.81
N PRO A 174 15.92 11.05 2.64
CA PRO A 174 17.03 10.40 3.36
C PRO A 174 16.87 10.36 4.88
N LEU A 175 16.32 11.43 5.48
CA LEU A 175 16.08 11.54 6.93
C LEU A 175 14.66 11.11 7.35
N LYS A 176 13.79 10.81 6.38
CA LYS A 176 12.41 10.37 6.60
C LYS A 176 12.05 9.37 5.50
N PRO A 177 12.59 8.13 5.56
CA PRO A 177 12.25 7.09 4.59
C PRO A 177 10.76 6.78 4.66
N SER A 178 10.16 6.38 3.53
CA SER A 178 8.73 6.07 3.50
C SER A 178 8.43 4.78 4.28
N ALA A 179 7.28 4.76 4.97
CA ALA A 179 6.88 3.65 5.82
C ALA A 179 6.74 2.31 5.07
N PRO A 180 6.17 2.25 3.84
CA PRO A 180 6.08 0.99 3.11
C PRO A 180 7.47 0.36 2.82
N TYR A 181 8.46 1.18 2.46
CA TYR A 181 9.81 0.67 2.22
C TYR A 181 10.48 0.17 3.50
N LEU A 182 10.34 0.90 4.61
CA LEU A 182 10.86 0.46 5.90
C LEU A 182 10.20 -0.84 6.36
N GLY A 183 8.88 -0.94 6.26
CA GLY A 183 8.12 -2.13 6.60
C GLY A 183 8.59 -3.36 5.84
N LEU A 184 8.79 -3.24 4.53
CA LEU A 184 9.32 -4.31 3.70
C LEU A 184 10.72 -4.76 4.14
N ILE A 185 11.63 -3.81 4.42
CA ILE A 185 12.99 -4.11 4.86
C ILE A 185 12.99 -4.80 6.22
N TRP A 186 12.24 -4.26 7.19
CA TRP A 186 12.14 -4.87 8.52
C TRP A 186 11.52 -6.26 8.45
N ALA A 187 10.53 -6.48 7.60
CA ALA A 187 9.95 -7.80 7.39
C ALA A 187 10.93 -8.77 6.75
N ALA A 188 11.70 -8.33 5.74
CA ALA A 188 12.73 -9.14 5.09
C ALA A 188 13.90 -9.49 6.03
N CYS A 189 14.10 -8.73 7.11
CA CYS A 189 15.09 -8.98 8.14
C CYS A 189 14.51 -9.68 9.38
N ASP A 190 13.25 -10.11 9.39
CA ASP A 190 12.55 -10.70 10.54
C ASP A 190 12.47 -9.78 11.79
N GLU A 191 12.61 -8.46 11.60
CA GLU A 191 12.63 -7.45 12.68
C GLU A 191 11.32 -6.66 12.81
N LEU A 192 10.38 -6.82 11.87
CA LEU A 192 9.17 -5.99 11.83
C LEU A 192 8.37 -6.05 13.14
N LYS A 193 8.19 -7.23 13.72
CA LYS A 193 7.43 -7.40 14.97
C LYS A 193 8.09 -6.64 16.13
N ASN A 194 9.42 -6.76 16.27
CA ASN A 194 10.19 -6.07 17.31
C ASN A 194 10.07 -4.55 17.17
N VAL A 195 10.16 -4.04 15.93
CA VAL A 195 10.03 -2.62 15.65
C VAL A 195 8.64 -2.10 16.01
N LEU A 196 7.58 -2.80 15.59
CA LEU A 196 6.20 -2.40 15.89
C LEU A 196 5.93 -2.38 17.39
N GLU A 197 6.34 -3.42 18.12
CA GLU A 197 6.19 -3.47 19.58
C GLU A 197 6.89 -2.31 20.30
N ASN A 198 8.08 -1.93 19.83
CA ASN A 198 8.83 -0.81 20.40
C ASN A 198 8.16 0.54 20.11
N LEU A 199 7.58 0.71 18.92
CA LEU A 199 6.82 1.91 18.57
C LEU A 199 5.57 2.04 19.45
N SER A 200 4.82 0.96 19.67
CA SER A 200 3.62 0.98 20.52
C SER A 200 3.95 1.37 21.97
N LYS A 201 5.05 0.84 22.52
CA LYS A 201 5.53 1.18 23.87
C LYS A 201 5.91 2.66 23.98
N HIS A 202 6.54 3.22 22.94
CA HIS A 202 6.88 4.64 22.90
C HIS A 202 5.64 5.55 22.86
N GLU A 203 4.62 5.22 22.07
CA GLU A 203 3.36 5.97 22.01
C GLU A 203 2.59 5.93 23.34
N GLN A 204 2.53 4.76 23.99
CA GLN A 204 1.95 4.61 25.33
C GLN A 204 2.70 5.46 26.37
N SER A 205 4.03 5.45 26.36
CA SER A 205 4.83 6.26 27.29
C SER A 205 4.70 7.78 27.09
N GLN A 206 4.37 8.24 25.88
CA GLN A 206 4.14 9.65 25.58
C GLN A 206 2.72 10.09 25.94
N SER A 207 1.72 9.26 25.66
CA SER A 207 0.33 9.52 26.05
C SER A 207 0.11 9.50 27.56
N GLU A 208 0.80 8.63 28.30
CA GLU A 208 0.77 8.61 29.78
C GLU A 208 1.42 9.88 30.39
N LYS A 209 2.45 10.45 29.74
CA LYS A 209 3.05 11.73 30.17
C LYS A 209 2.13 12.93 29.89
N CYS A 210 1.28 12.86 28.87
CA CYS A 210 0.28 13.90 28.57
C CYS A 210 -0.99 13.78 29.45
N ASN A 211 -1.26 12.62 30.05
CA ASN A 211 -2.41 12.36 30.92
C ASN A 211 -2.07 12.33 32.42
N ALA A 212 -0.88 12.78 32.82
CA ALA A 212 -0.59 12.98 34.23
C ALA A 212 -1.56 14.03 34.80
N PRO A 213 -2.35 13.72 35.85
CA PRO A 213 -3.21 14.71 36.46
C PRO A 213 -2.32 15.84 36.97
N ASP A 214 -2.69 17.09 36.65
CA ASP A 214 -2.05 18.28 37.18
C ASP A 214 -1.87 18.10 38.70
N ILE A 215 -0.61 17.93 39.11
CA ILE A 215 -0.26 17.93 40.52
C ILE A 215 -0.70 19.30 41.04
N VAL A 216 -1.72 19.26 41.90
CA VAL A 216 -2.30 20.40 42.60
C VAL A 216 -1.17 21.31 43.08
N ASN A 217 -0.98 22.45 42.41
CA ASN A 217 -0.12 23.50 42.91
C ASN A 217 -0.75 24.04 44.21
N PRO A 218 -0.01 24.10 45.34
CA PRO A 218 -0.53 24.70 46.56
C PRO A 218 -0.71 26.22 46.37
N PRO A 219 -1.69 26.84 47.05
CA PRO A 219 -2.04 28.23 46.80
C PRO A 219 -0.96 29.14 47.40
N LEU A 220 -0.29 29.93 46.56
CA LEU A 220 0.57 31.02 46.98
C LEU A 220 0.07 32.33 46.38
N PHE A 221 -0.51 33.13 47.28
CA PHE A 221 -0.65 34.59 47.29
C PHE A 221 -1.48 35.29 46.19
N GLN A 222 -2.59 35.86 46.68
CA GLN A 222 -3.30 36.99 46.07
C GLN A 222 -2.37 38.20 45.91
N GLU A 223 -2.28 38.75 44.70
CA GLU A 223 -2.03 40.19 44.53
C GLU A 223 -3.15 40.84 43.72
N LYS A 224 -3.55 41.99 44.24
CA LYS A 224 -4.79 42.70 43.97
C LYS A 224 -4.75 43.43 42.63
N SER A 225 -5.92 43.59 42.03
CA SER A 225 -6.15 44.55 40.97
C SER A 225 -5.82 45.97 41.43
N VAL A 226 -5.15 46.72 40.56
CA VAL A 226 -5.21 48.18 40.56
C VAL A 226 -5.63 48.59 39.17
N ALA A 227 -6.88 49.02 39.05
CA ALA A 227 -7.36 49.78 37.92
C ALA A 227 -6.59 51.11 37.85
N ASN A 228 -6.24 51.57 36.66
CA ASN A 228 -6.19 53.00 36.40
C ASN A 228 -6.60 53.30 34.96
N ASN A 229 -7.61 54.16 34.91
CA ASN A 229 -8.19 54.83 33.77
C ASN A 229 -7.33 56.03 33.32
N HIS A 230 -7.67 56.54 32.13
CA HIS A 230 -7.38 57.84 31.51
C HIS A 230 -6.10 57.88 30.66
N SER A 231 -6.10 58.39 29.42
CA SER A 231 -7.00 59.33 28.74
C SER A 231 -7.10 59.03 27.25
#